data_AF-A0A2V6CLZ6-F1
#
_entry.id   AF-A0A2V6CLZ6-F1
#
_cell.length_a   1.000
_cell.length_b   1.000
_cell.length_c   1.000
_cell.angle_alpha   90.00
_cell.angle_beta   90.00
_cell.angle_gamma   90.00
#
_symmetry.space_group_name_H-M   'P 1'
#
loop_
_entity.id
_entity.type
_entity.pdbx_description
1 polymer ?
#
loop_
_entity_poly.entity_id
_entity_poly.type
_entity_poly.pdbx_seq_one_letter_code
_entity_poly.pdbx_strand_id
1 'polypeptide(L)'
;AGFVIDGNRIMTNAHVVSNSRYLTVERDGDPNKYPAKVQFVANDCDLALITVPAPDFFKNMIPLKFGGIPALESTVSAYGYPIGGERMSVTTGIVSRIDFQLYTHSSIDQHLAIQISAQINPGNSGGPVMQDGKVVGVAFQGYSGEIAQGVAYMIPTPVINRLLKDISDGHYDKYPDLNPAQRKFLGLNDDDRGVLVSTVVTAGPSADILRPGDVLLAIDGHPIASDSNVELEGERAEFQEVVERKFRGDSVKFDIWRDKKPMTVTIRLYTPWPYLILGHSYDVHPRYVLYGGLLFQPLNLDLLESYRPTDLRLRHFFEYFVQDQIYLRHPDVIVLTNILPDPINTYLTAYRGGIVDEVNGKKIHTLDELASAFAETPEHFVIRLIGDGPPLVLDRNKVEAARERIKTRYNVLKEQNLEEQSISKTPQQVSKI
;
A
#
# COMPACT_ATOMS: atom_id res chain seq x y z
N ALA A 1 10.44 0.75 -21.29
CA ALA A 1 11.66 0.77 -22.13
C ALA A 1 12.62 -0.34 -21.70
N GLY A 2 13.69 -0.56 -22.45
CA GLY A 2 14.79 -1.49 -22.13
C GLY A 2 16.02 -1.17 -22.95
N PHE A 3 17.18 -1.74 -22.61
CA PHE A 3 18.44 -1.53 -23.33
C PHE A 3 19.28 -2.78 -23.44
N VAL A 4 20.07 -2.87 -24.51
CA VAL A 4 20.92 -4.04 -24.79
C VAL A 4 22.15 -4.02 -23.88
N ILE A 5 22.42 -5.17 -23.27
CA ILE A 5 23.60 -5.48 -22.45
C ILE A 5 24.33 -6.69 -23.05
N ASP A 6 25.50 -7.01 -22.49
CA ASP A 6 26.32 -8.13 -22.96
C ASP A 6 25.56 -9.47 -22.95
N GLY A 7 25.80 -10.29 -23.98
CA GLY A 7 25.23 -11.63 -24.12
C GLY A 7 23.90 -11.71 -24.88
N ASN A 8 23.59 -10.73 -25.74
CA ASN A 8 22.30 -10.65 -26.46
C ASN A 8 21.10 -10.63 -25.50
N ARG A 9 21.23 -9.82 -24.45
CA ARG A 9 20.22 -9.64 -23.42
C ARG A 9 19.77 -8.19 -23.40
N ILE A 10 18.53 -7.98 -22.99
CA ILE A 10 17.94 -6.67 -22.80
C ILE A 10 17.61 -6.56 -21.31
N MET A 11 18.08 -5.49 -20.68
CA MET A 11 17.71 -5.14 -19.32
C MET A 11 16.49 -4.22 -19.34
N THR A 12 15.56 -4.45 -18.41
CA THR A 12 14.37 -3.64 -18.18
C THR A 12 13.93 -3.77 -16.72
N ASN A 13 12.81 -3.15 -16.35
CA ASN A 13 12.22 -3.35 -15.02
C ASN A 13 11.39 -4.64 -14.93
N ALA A 14 11.26 -5.20 -13.73
CA ALA A 14 10.44 -6.37 -13.49
C ALA A 14 8.96 -6.08 -13.75
N HIS A 15 8.44 -4.92 -13.31
CA HIS A 15 7.05 -4.54 -13.53
C HIS A 15 6.65 -4.41 -15.00
N VAL A 16 7.61 -4.20 -15.91
CA VAL A 16 7.35 -4.11 -17.35
C VAL A 16 7.02 -5.48 -17.95
N VAL A 17 7.55 -6.57 -17.37
CA VAL A 17 7.46 -7.92 -17.95
C VAL A 17 6.71 -8.92 -17.07
N SER A 18 6.46 -8.57 -15.80
CA SER A 18 5.77 -9.43 -14.83
C SER A 18 4.38 -9.81 -15.32
N ASN A 19 4.01 -11.09 -15.12
CA ASN A 19 2.73 -11.67 -15.55
C ASN A 19 2.41 -11.54 -17.06
N SER A 20 3.40 -11.21 -17.89
CA SER A 20 3.21 -11.14 -19.34
C SER A 20 3.01 -12.55 -19.93
N ARG A 21 1.92 -12.74 -20.67
CA ARG A 21 1.68 -13.97 -21.45
C ARG A 21 2.37 -13.95 -22.80
N TYR A 22 2.59 -12.75 -23.33
CA TYR A 22 3.21 -12.50 -24.63
C TYR A 22 3.94 -11.16 -24.55
N LEU A 23 5.21 -11.15 -24.94
CA LEU A 23 6.07 -9.98 -24.90
C LEU A 23 6.67 -9.75 -26.29
N THR A 24 6.69 -8.50 -26.72
CA THR A 24 7.39 -8.07 -27.93
C THR A 24 8.30 -6.89 -27.63
N VAL A 25 9.40 -6.80 -28.36
CA VAL A 25 10.30 -5.64 -28.36
C VAL A 25 10.39 -5.05 -29.76
N GLU A 26 10.65 -3.75 -29.81
CA GLU A 26 10.79 -2.96 -31.04
C GLU A 26 12.10 -2.18 -30.94
N ARG A 27 12.83 -2.05 -32.04
CA ARG A 27 14.09 -1.28 -32.08
C ARG A 27 13.78 0.15 -32.49
N ASP A 28 14.61 1.09 -32.04
CA ASP A 28 14.49 2.47 -32.51
C ASP A 28 14.61 2.54 -34.04
N GLY A 29 13.61 3.14 -34.68
CA GLY A 29 13.57 3.27 -36.14
C GLY A 29 13.28 1.98 -36.93
N ASP A 30 12.92 0.88 -36.25
CA ASP A 30 12.50 -0.36 -36.88
C ASP A 30 11.00 -0.60 -36.65
N PRO A 31 10.16 -0.62 -37.71
CA PRO A 31 8.72 -0.83 -37.56
C PRO A 31 8.33 -2.26 -37.15
N ASN A 32 9.30 -3.20 -37.08
CA ASN A 32 9.03 -4.59 -36.78
C ASN A 32 9.01 -4.87 -35.27
N LYS A 33 7.99 -5.62 -34.85
CA LYS A 33 7.88 -6.16 -33.49
C LYS A 33 8.44 -7.57 -33.44
N TYR A 34 9.35 -7.80 -32.50
CA TYR A 34 10.02 -9.09 -32.32
C TYR A 34 9.52 -9.75 -31.04
N PRO A 35 9.05 -11.01 -31.08
CA PRO A 35 8.73 -11.76 -29.87
C PRO A 35 9.94 -11.83 -28.94
N ALA A 36 9.74 -11.62 -27.65
CA ALA A 36 10.79 -11.71 -26.63
C ALA A 36 10.44 -12.76 -25.58
N LYS A 37 11.47 -13.27 -24.90
CA LYS A 37 11.37 -14.21 -23.80
C LYS A 37 12.00 -13.62 -22.55
N VAL A 38 11.30 -13.75 -21.43
CA VAL A 38 11.85 -13.42 -20.12
C VAL A 38 12.86 -14.49 -19.73
N GLN A 39 14.07 -14.08 -19.35
CA GLN A 39 15.10 -14.97 -18.81
C GLN A 39 15.09 -14.96 -17.28
N PHE A 40 15.03 -13.76 -16.68
CA PHE A 40 15.02 -13.58 -15.24
C PHE A 40 14.11 -12.42 -14.85
N VAL A 41 13.42 -12.55 -13.71
CA VAL A 41 12.62 -11.49 -13.08
C VAL A 41 13.01 -11.39 -11.61
N ALA A 42 13.45 -10.22 -11.20
CA ALA A 42 13.80 -9.87 -9.84
C ALA A 42 12.86 -8.77 -9.35
N ASN A 43 11.74 -9.18 -8.74
CA ASN A 43 10.68 -8.25 -8.32
C ASN A 43 11.12 -7.35 -7.14
N ASP A 44 11.89 -7.90 -6.21
CA ASP A 44 12.47 -7.23 -5.04
C ASP A 44 13.30 -6.00 -5.42
N CYS A 45 14.14 -6.11 -6.46
CA CYS A 45 14.91 -4.99 -6.98
C CYS A 45 14.39 -4.41 -8.31
N ASP A 46 13.15 -4.71 -8.69
CA ASP A 46 12.48 -4.28 -9.92
C ASP A 46 13.34 -4.31 -11.20
N LEU A 47 14.06 -5.41 -11.41
CA LEU A 47 14.88 -5.63 -12.62
C LEU A 47 14.48 -6.92 -13.32
N ALA A 48 14.60 -6.94 -14.63
CA ALA A 48 14.41 -8.13 -15.43
C ALA A 48 15.42 -8.20 -16.59
N LEU A 49 15.75 -9.43 -16.98
CA LEU A 49 16.47 -9.72 -18.20
C LEU A 49 15.55 -10.46 -19.17
N ILE A 50 15.52 -9.97 -20.40
CA ILE A 50 14.82 -10.61 -21.50
C ILE A 50 15.78 -10.85 -22.66
N THR A 51 15.40 -11.74 -23.58
CA THR A 51 16.13 -11.99 -24.82
C THR A 51 15.17 -12.11 -26.00
N VAL A 52 15.70 -12.00 -27.22
CA VAL A 52 14.94 -12.14 -28.46
C VAL A 52 15.46 -13.39 -29.19
N PRO A 53 14.63 -14.41 -29.45
CA PRO A 53 15.02 -15.62 -30.17
C PRO A 53 15.12 -15.37 -31.70
N ALA A 54 15.77 -14.27 -32.09
CA ALA A 54 16.08 -13.90 -33.47
C ALA A 54 17.44 -13.17 -33.46
N PRO A 55 18.57 -13.86 -33.73
CA PRO A 55 19.91 -13.26 -33.62
C PRO A 55 20.11 -11.97 -34.42
N ASP A 56 19.43 -11.84 -35.57
CA ASP A 56 19.46 -10.65 -36.42
C ASP A 56 18.88 -9.40 -35.74
N PHE A 57 18.08 -9.57 -34.67
CA PHE A 57 17.62 -8.46 -33.84
C PHE A 57 18.79 -7.66 -33.27
N PHE A 58 19.80 -8.36 -32.73
CA PHE A 58 20.96 -7.74 -32.08
C PHE A 58 22.05 -7.29 -33.07
N LYS A 59 21.87 -7.57 -34.37
CA LYS A 59 22.86 -7.23 -35.40
C LYS A 59 23.08 -5.73 -35.44
N ASN A 60 24.35 -5.31 -35.43
CA ASN A 60 24.79 -3.91 -35.41
C ASN A 60 24.38 -3.11 -34.16
N MET A 61 23.88 -3.76 -33.11
CA MET A 61 23.64 -3.10 -31.82
C MET A 61 24.91 -3.18 -30.97
N ILE A 62 25.26 -2.09 -30.31
CA ILE A 62 26.39 -2.03 -29.38
C ILE A 62 25.81 -2.17 -27.96
N PRO A 63 26.14 -3.25 -27.22
CA PRO A 63 25.73 -3.37 -25.83
C PRO A 63 26.28 -2.21 -24.98
N LEU A 64 25.42 -1.64 -24.15
CA LEU A 64 25.83 -0.57 -23.25
C LEU A 64 26.70 -1.12 -22.12
N LYS A 65 27.70 -0.31 -21.72
CA LYS A 65 28.58 -0.62 -20.59
C LYS A 65 28.14 0.10 -19.33
N PHE A 66 28.32 -0.55 -18.18
CA PHE A 66 27.98 0.03 -16.88
C PHE A 66 29.08 0.95 -16.34
N GLY A 67 28.66 2.03 -15.71
CA GLY A 67 29.50 2.97 -14.96
C GLY A 67 29.47 2.71 -13.46
N GLY A 68 30.02 3.66 -12.70
CA GLY A 68 29.94 3.66 -11.24
C GLY A 68 28.69 4.36 -10.73
N ILE A 69 28.67 4.63 -9.42
CA ILE A 69 27.70 5.52 -8.80
C ILE A 69 28.06 6.96 -9.19
N PRO A 70 27.14 7.74 -9.79
CA PRO A 70 27.39 9.13 -10.14
C PRO A 70 27.43 10.01 -8.88
N ALA A 71 28.20 11.09 -8.92
CA ALA A 71 28.29 12.03 -7.79
C ALA A 71 27.00 12.85 -7.63
N LEU A 72 26.72 13.33 -6.41
CA LEU A 72 25.67 14.34 -6.19
C LEU A 72 25.90 15.56 -7.09
N GLU A 73 24.82 16.19 -7.53
CA GLU A 73 24.78 17.35 -8.43
C GLU A 73 25.32 17.10 -9.84
N SER A 74 25.81 15.89 -10.15
CA SER A 74 26.26 15.55 -11.49
C SER A 74 25.10 15.31 -12.46
N THR A 75 25.32 15.64 -13.73
CA THR A 75 24.31 15.53 -14.79
C THR A 75 24.14 14.09 -15.25
N VAL A 76 22.89 13.66 -15.42
CA VAL A 76 22.50 12.35 -15.96
C VAL A 76 21.38 12.50 -16.98
N SER A 77 21.32 11.57 -17.93
CA SER A 77 20.27 11.55 -18.97
C SER A 77 19.55 10.20 -19.00
N ALA A 78 18.24 10.21 -18.87
CA ALA A 78 17.39 9.02 -18.97
C ALA A 78 16.80 8.89 -20.38
N TYR A 79 16.90 7.69 -20.95
CA TYR A 79 16.45 7.36 -22.30
C TYR A 79 15.27 6.39 -22.25
N GLY A 80 14.25 6.62 -23.06
CA GLY A 80 13.09 5.73 -23.09
C GLY A 80 12.04 6.12 -24.13
N TYR A 81 10.85 5.54 -23.98
CA TYR A 81 9.72 5.71 -24.90
C TYR A 81 8.48 6.08 -24.10
N PRO A 82 8.29 7.36 -23.73
CA PRO A 82 7.20 7.78 -22.86
C PRO A 82 5.84 7.61 -23.56
N ILE A 83 4.77 7.45 -22.78
CA ILE A 83 3.40 7.34 -23.31
C ILE A 83 3.10 8.54 -24.25
N GLY A 84 2.57 8.24 -25.43
CA GLY A 84 2.13 9.25 -26.42
C GLY A 84 3.09 9.47 -27.59
N GLY A 85 4.18 8.71 -27.72
CA GLY A 85 5.06 8.75 -28.89
C GLY A 85 5.80 7.44 -29.17
N GLU A 86 6.17 7.22 -30.44
CA GLU A 86 6.91 6.03 -30.92
C GLU A 86 8.42 6.28 -31.04
N ARG A 87 8.86 7.53 -30.86
CA ARG A 87 10.27 7.92 -30.95
C ARG A 87 10.93 7.92 -29.58
N MET A 88 12.21 7.59 -29.55
CA MET A 88 13.01 7.70 -28.34
C MET A 88 13.00 9.13 -27.78
N SER A 89 12.80 9.24 -26.48
CA SER A 89 12.85 10.48 -25.70
C SER A 89 14.08 10.48 -24.79
N VAL A 90 14.63 11.67 -24.57
CA VAL A 90 15.75 11.90 -23.65
C VAL A 90 15.34 12.97 -22.66
N THR A 91 15.51 12.68 -21.37
CA THR A 91 15.31 13.65 -20.29
C THR A 91 16.60 13.78 -19.50
N THR A 92 17.04 15.01 -19.27
CA THR A 92 18.28 15.31 -18.56
C THR A 92 17.97 15.99 -17.24
N GLY A 93 18.71 15.62 -16.21
CA GLY A 93 18.62 16.21 -14.88
C GLY A 93 19.91 16.00 -14.12
N ILE A 94 19.84 16.17 -12.81
CA ILE A 94 20.98 15.98 -11.89
C ILE A 94 20.69 14.85 -10.91
N VAL A 95 21.75 14.33 -10.30
CA VAL A 95 21.67 13.46 -9.12
C VAL A 95 21.36 14.30 -7.89
N SER A 96 20.19 14.10 -7.29
CA SER A 96 19.73 14.88 -6.14
C SER A 96 19.99 14.21 -4.80
N ARG A 97 19.94 12.87 -4.74
CA ARG A 97 20.11 12.10 -3.50
C ARG A 97 20.51 10.65 -3.81
N ILE A 98 21.30 10.04 -2.93
CA ILE A 98 21.63 8.61 -2.96
C ILE A 98 21.23 8.06 -1.60
N ASP A 99 20.25 7.16 -1.54
CA ASP A 99 19.69 6.67 -0.28
C ASP A 99 19.01 5.30 -0.46
N PHE A 100 18.67 4.63 0.63
CA PHE A 100 17.78 3.48 0.59
C PHE A 100 16.33 3.93 0.40
N GLN A 101 15.62 3.27 -0.50
CA GLN A 101 14.22 3.57 -0.83
C GLN A 101 13.43 2.28 -0.95
N LEU A 102 12.15 2.34 -0.60
CA LEU A 102 11.21 1.25 -0.86
C LEU A 102 11.03 1.07 -2.36
N TYR A 103 11.24 -0.16 -2.85
CA TYR A 103 10.99 -0.51 -4.24
C TYR A 103 9.49 -0.80 -4.39
N THR A 104 8.75 0.13 -4.98
CA THR A 104 7.28 0.09 -5.03
C THR A 104 6.71 -1.14 -5.74
N HIS A 105 7.45 -1.75 -6.65
CA HIS A 105 6.99 -2.97 -7.34
C HIS A 105 6.88 -4.16 -6.38
N SER A 106 7.87 -4.37 -5.50
CA SER A 106 7.79 -5.40 -4.47
C SER A 106 6.99 -4.92 -3.26
N SER A 107 7.02 -3.61 -2.96
CA SER A 107 6.40 -3.00 -1.77
C SER A 107 6.85 -3.59 -0.43
N ILE A 108 7.91 -4.39 -0.43
CA ILE A 108 8.40 -5.14 0.74
C ILE A 108 9.82 -4.69 1.10
N ASP A 109 10.68 -4.49 0.10
CA ASP A 109 12.12 -4.29 0.30
C ASP A 109 12.61 -2.87 0.05
N GLN A 110 13.56 -2.45 0.89
CA GLN A 110 14.33 -1.22 0.67
C GLN A 110 15.71 -1.54 0.10
N HIS A 111 16.03 -0.94 -1.04
CA HIS A 111 17.35 -1.05 -1.65
C HIS A 111 17.91 0.33 -1.98
N LEU A 112 19.21 0.37 -2.29
CA LEU A 112 19.87 1.59 -2.72
C LEU A 112 19.21 2.10 -4.01
N ALA A 113 18.70 3.33 -3.98
CA ALA A 113 18.16 4.04 -5.13
C ALA A 113 18.82 5.42 -5.24
N ILE A 114 18.85 5.96 -6.45
CA ILE A 114 19.39 7.30 -6.70
C ILE A 114 18.26 8.20 -7.20
N GLN A 115 17.98 9.26 -6.43
CA GLN A 115 17.02 10.28 -6.80
C GLN A 115 17.63 11.19 -7.88
N ILE A 116 16.87 11.44 -8.93
CA ILE A 116 17.25 12.31 -10.03
C ILE A 116 16.16 13.35 -10.32
N SER A 117 16.54 14.50 -10.88
CA SER A 117 15.58 15.51 -11.35
C SER A 117 15.16 15.33 -12.81
N ALA A 118 15.73 14.35 -13.52
CA ALA A 118 15.29 13.99 -14.86
C ALA A 118 13.86 13.45 -14.80
N GLN A 119 12.99 13.92 -15.69
CA GLN A 119 11.59 13.50 -15.70
C GLN A 119 11.44 12.04 -16.14
N ILE A 120 11.00 11.18 -15.22
CA ILE A 120 10.64 9.80 -15.52
C ILE A 120 9.12 9.69 -15.56
N ASN A 121 8.60 9.39 -16.74
CA ASN A 121 7.18 9.11 -16.99
C ASN A 121 6.99 7.64 -17.36
N PRO A 122 5.78 7.09 -17.23
CA PRO A 122 5.46 5.78 -17.78
C PRO A 122 5.94 5.65 -19.23
N GLY A 123 6.63 4.55 -19.51
CA GLY A 123 7.29 4.28 -20.80
C GLY A 123 8.82 4.50 -20.78
N ASN A 124 9.32 5.44 -19.97
CA ASN A 124 10.77 5.59 -19.72
C ASN A 124 11.31 4.57 -18.72
N SER A 125 10.47 4.09 -17.80
CA SER A 125 10.82 3.02 -16.86
C SER A 125 11.40 1.82 -17.59
N GLY A 126 12.50 1.29 -17.08
CA GLY A 126 13.27 0.17 -17.63
C GLY A 126 14.34 0.61 -18.63
N GLY A 127 14.31 1.87 -19.07
CA GLY A 127 15.35 2.46 -19.92
C GLY A 127 16.62 2.81 -19.15
N PRO A 128 17.75 3.03 -19.85
CA PRO A 128 19.02 3.34 -19.21
C PRO A 128 19.08 4.81 -18.77
N VAL A 129 19.68 5.04 -17.61
CA VAL A 129 20.17 6.35 -17.19
C VAL A 129 21.67 6.40 -17.43
N MET A 130 22.14 7.42 -18.16
CA MET A 130 23.48 7.52 -18.71
C MET A 130 24.26 8.71 -18.15
N GLN A 131 25.56 8.51 -17.95
CA GLN A 131 26.57 9.56 -17.70
C GLN A 131 27.86 9.14 -18.41
N ASP A 132 28.50 10.08 -19.11
CA ASP A 132 29.78 9.86 -19.82
C ASP A 132 29.79 8.61 -20.73
N GLY A 133 28.67 8.38 -21.43
CA GLY A 133 28.52 7.24 -22.34
C GLY A 133 28.34 5.87 -21.67
N LYS A 134 28.17 5.83 -20.34
CA LYS A 134 27.95 4.60 -19.57
C LYS A 134 26.61 4.62 -18.85
N VAL A 135 26.03 3.45 -18.63
CA VAL A 135 24.82 3.24 -17.83
C VAL A 135 25.18 3.40 -16.35
N VAL A 136 24.61 4.40 -15.69
CA VAL A 136 24.75 4.63 -14.25
C VAL A 136 23.52 4.18 -13.45
N GLY A 137 22.45 3.79 -14.14
CA GLY A 137 21.29 3.14 -13.53
C GLY A 137 20.20 2.75 -14.53
N VAL A 138 19.14 2.11 -14.04
CA VAL A 138 17.90 1.85 -14.79
C VAL A 138 16.82 2.79 -14.27
N ALA A 139 16.16 3.53 -15.16
CA ALA A 139 15.09 4.44 -14.79
C ALA A 139 13.95 3.67 -14.11
N PHE A 140 13.53 4.13 -12.94
CA PHE A 140 12.48 3.51 -12.14
C PHE A 140 11.59 4.59 -11.54
N GLN A 141 10.29 4.44 -11.70
CA GLN A 141 9.34 5.37 -11.11
C GLN A 141 9.10 4.97 -9.65
N GLY A 142 9.64 5.74 -8.70
CA GLY A 142 9.26 5.63 -7.29
C GLY A 142 7.90 6.26 -7.02
N TYR A 143 7.27 5.84 -5.91
CA TYR A 143 5.96 6.22 -5.37
C TYR A 143 4.90 6.70 -6.38
N SER A 144 3.93 5.84 -6.66
CA SER A 144 2.68 6.22 -7.31
C SER A 144 1.83 7.09 -6.37
N GLY A 145 1.44 8.27 -6.83
CA GLY A 145 0.27 8.99 -6.33
C GLY A 145 0.54 10.15 -5.36
N GLU A 146 0.25 11.36 -5.84
CA GLU A 146 -0.05 12.58 -5.07
C GLU A 146 1.06 13.28 -4.23
N ILE A 147 2.11 12.61 -3.76
CA ILE A 147 3.03 13.23 -2.76
C ILE A 147 4.25 13.94 -3.37
N ALA A 148 4.69 13.61 -4.59
CA ALA A 148 5.88 14.23 -5.17
C ALA A 148 5.81 14.42 -6.70
N GLN A 149 5.32 15.57 -7.15
CA GLN A 149 5.53 16.01 -8.52
C GLN A 149 7.02 16.38 -8.71
N GLY A 150 7.72 15.73 -9.64
CA GLY A 150 9.11 16.06 -10.00
C GLY A 150 10.22 15.28 -9.28
N VAL A 151 9.88 14.19 -8.59
CA VAL A 151 10.88 13.28 -8.00
C VAL A 151 10.87 11.96 -8.78
N ALA A 152 12.03 11.59 -9.31
CA ALA A 152 12.23 10.31 -9.98
C ALA A 152 13.42 9.57 -9.38
N TYR A 153 13.47 8.26 -9.61
CA TYR A 153 14.54 7.41 -9.10
C TYR A 153 15.18 6.60 -10.23
N MET A 154 16.36 6.06 -9.94
CA MET A 154 16.98 5.03 -10.75
C MET A 154 17.58 3.94 -9.87
N ILE A 155 17.54 2.72 -10.40
CA ILE A 155 18.17 1.53 -9.83
C ILE A 155 19.66 1.60 -10.19
N PRO A 156 20.56 1.78 -9.21
CA PRO A 156 21.97 2.09 -9.49
C PRO A 156 22.78 0.85 -9.83
N THR A 157 23.97 1.05 -10.42
CA THR A 157 24.83 -0.05 -10.87
C THR A 157 25.24 -1.07 -9.81
N PRO A 158 25.37 -0.77 -8.51
CA PRO A 158 25.58 -1.82 -7.50
C PRO A 158 24.44 -2.84 -7.42
N VAL A 159 23.18 -2.38 -7.52
CA VAL A 159 22.00 -3.26 -7.54
C VAL A 159 21.98 -4.09 -8.82
N ILE A 160 22.27 -3.46 -9.96
CA ILE A 160 22.38 -4.14 -11.26
C ILE A 160 23.47 -5.23 -11.24
N ASN A 161 24.67 -4.88 -10.77
CA ASN A 161 25.81 -5.79 -10.72
C ASN A 161 25.57 -6.94 -9.74
N ARG A 162 24.86 -6.69 -8.63
CA ARG A 162 24.43 -7.76 -7.72
C ARG A 162 23.55 -8.75 -8.47
N LEU A 163 22.47 -8.29 -9.12
CA LEU A 163 21.58 -9.16 -9.90
C LEU A 163 22.35 -9.96 -10.94
N LEU A 164 23.21 -9.32 -11.73
CA LEU A 164 23.99 -9.99 -12.79
C LEU A 164 24.96 -11.04 -12.25
N LYS A 165 25.50 -10.83 -11.05
CA LYS A 165 26.33 -11.81 -10.36
C LYS A 165 25.49 -12.96 -9.80
N ASP A 166 24.34 -12.65 -9.22
CA ASP A 166 23.41 -13.61 -8.63
C ASP A 166 22.98 -14.65 -9.67
N ILE A 167 22.47 -14.18 -10.81
CA ILE A 167 21.99 -15.03 -11.90
C ILE A 167 23.09 -15.71 -12.74
N SER A 168 24.35 -15.61 -12.33
CA SER A 168 25.47 -16.13 -13.13
C SER A 168 25.51 -17.65 -13.21
N ASP A 169 24.90 -18.35 -12.24
CA ASP A 169 24.72 -19.80 -12.21
C ASP A 169 23.37 -20.26 -12.82
N GLY A 170 22.54 -19.32 -13.26
CA GLY A 170 21.23 -19.58 -13.82
C GLY A 170 20.07 -19.51 -12.82
N HIS A 171 20.31 -19.15 -11.55
CA HIS A 171 19.27 -18.97 -10.54
C HIS A 171 19.27 -17.55 -9.95
N TYR A 172 18.11 -17.06 -9.53
CA TYR A 172 18.02 -15.78 -8.82
C TYR A 172 17.73 -16.06 -7.35
N ASP A 173 18.70 -15.76 -6.48
CA ASP A 173 18.69 -16.08 -5.05
C ASP A 173 18.04 -14.98 -4.19
N LYS A 174 17.70 -13.83 -4.80
CA LYS A 174 17.05 -12.66 -4.18
C LYS A 174 17.91 -11.95 -3.13
N TYR A 175 17.37 -10.89 -2.52
CA TYR A 175 17.97 -10.31 -1.32
C TYR A 175 17.63 -11.17 -0.09
N PRO A 176 18.62 -11.59 0.72
CA PRO A 176 18.31 -12.32 1.94
C PRO A 176 17.73 -11.37 2.99
N ASP A 177 16.60 -11.74 3.61
CA ASP A 177 16.04 -11.01 4.76
C ASP A 177 17.04 -10.94 5.94
N LEU A 178 17.87 -11.97 6.07
CA LEU A 178 18.94 -12.09 7.06
C LEU A 178 20.29 -12.37 6.40
N ASN A 179 21.15 -11.36 6.35
CA ASN A 179 22.53 -11.53 5.89
C ASN A 179 23.42 -12.24 6.94
N PRO A 180 24.58 -12.80 6.56
CA PRO A 180 25.44 -13.54 7.50
C PRO A 180 25.86 -12.74 8.75
N ALA A 181 26.03 -11.43 8.63
CA ALA A 181 26.37 -10.57 9.77
C ALA A 181 25.20 -10.41 10.75
N GLN A 182 23.97 -10.26 10.25
CA GLN A 182 22.75 -10.24 11.05
C GLN A 182 22.53 -11.58 11.74
N ARG A 183 22.68 -12.71 11.02
CA ARG A 183 22.59 -14.05 11.61
C ARG A 183 23.57 -14.22 12.76
N LYS A 184 24.84 -13.86 12.54
CA LYS A 184 25.88 -13.89 13.57
C LYS A 184 25.55 -13.00 14.77
N PHE A 185 25.05 -11.79 14.54
CA PHE A 185 24.65 -10.86 15.61
C PHE A 185 23.51 -11.44 16.47
N LEU A 186 22.51 -12.03 15.80
CA LEU A 186 21.34 -12.69 16.41
C LEU A 186 21.68 -14.05 17.03
N GLY A 187 22.88 -14.60 16.79
CA GLY A 187 23.29 -15.92 17.28
C GLY A 187 22.61 -17.08 16.55
N LEU A 188 22.20 -16.86 15.30
CA LEU A 188 21.62 -17.87 14.43
C LEU A 188 22.72 -18.64 13.67
N ASN A 189 22.38 -19.86 13.27
CA ASN A 189 23.21 -20.63 12.36
C ASN A 189 23.17 -20.02 10.94
N ASP A 190 24.23 -20.23 10.19
CA ASP A 190 24.33 -19.84 8.78
C ASP A 190 23.77 -20.96 7.90
N ASP A 191 22.44 -21.14 7.97
CA ASP A 191 21.70 -22.24 7.36
C ASP A 191 20.59 -21.76 6.40
N ASP A 192 20.64 -20.49 5.98
CA ASP A 192 19.68 -19.86 5.07
C ASP A 192 18.20 -19.97 5.48
N ARG A 193 17.91 -20.22 6.76
CA ARG A 193 16.54 -20.26 7.30
C ARG A 193 16.08 -18.98 7.99
N GLY A 194 14.83 -18.64 7.75
CA GLY A 194 14.04 -17.73 8.54
C GLY A 194 14.12 -16.27 8.11
N VAL A 195 13.10 -15.55 8.53
CA VAL A 195 12.83 -14.16 8.12
C VAL A 195 12.65 -13.29 9.35
N LEU A 196 13.12 -12.05 9.27
CA LEU A 196 13.07 -11.11 10.39
C LEU A 196 11.71 -10.41 10.46
N VAL A 197 11.06 -10.45 11.62
CA VAL A 197 9.87 -9.65 11.88
C VAL A 197 10.29 -8.19 12.02
N SER A 198 9.98 -7.37 11.02
CA SER A 198 10.27 -5.93 11.02
C SER A 198 9.18 -5.14 11.74
N THR A 199 7.92 -5.47 11.49
CA THR A 199 6.74 -4.78 12.02
C THR A 199 5.66 -5.79 12.42
N VAL A 200 4.89 -5.46 13.44
CA VAL A 200 3.70 -6.22 13.85
C VAL A 200 2.50 -5.28 13.85
N VAL A 201 1.47 -5.66 13.11
CA VAL A 201 0.21 -4.93 13.06
C VAL A 201 -0.54 -5.08 14.39
N THR A 202 -0.82 -3.96 15.05
CA THR A 202 -1.38 -3.96 16.41
C THR A 202 -2.85 -4.37 16.50
N ALA A 203 -3.62 -4.30 15.41
CA ALA A 203 -4.99 -4.81 15.35
C ALA A 203 -5.07 -6.30 14.98
N GLY A 204 -3.97 -6.89 14.54
CA GLY A 204 -3.91 -8.24 13.98
C GLY A 204 -3.76 -9.33 15.04
N PRO A 205 -3.97 -10.60 14.68
CA PRO A 205 -3.92 -11.74 15.61
C PRO A 205 -2.54 -11.97 16.22
N SER A 206 -1.49 -11.42 15.62
CA SER A 206 -0.11 -11.53 16.10
C SER A 206 0.32 -10.42 17.08
N ALA A 207 -0.51 -9.39 17.30
CA ALA A 207 -0.15 -8.15 18.00
C ALA A 207 0.49 -8.38 19.38
N ASP A 208 -0.09 -9.28 20.18
CA ASP A 208 0.37 -9.57 21.54
C ASP A 208 1.34 -10.76 21.62
N ILE A 209 1.69 -11.34 20.48
CA ILE A 209 2.42 -12.61 20.40
C ILE A 209 3.80 -12.42 19.77
N LEU A 210 3.85 -11.82 18.59
CA LEU A 210 5.10 -11.50 17.87
C LEU A 210 5.56 -10.09 18.21
N ARG A 211 6.84 -9.81 17.99
CA ARG A 211 7.39 -8.46 18.11
C ARG A 211 8.50 -8.21 17.09
N PRO A 212 8.75 -6.94 16.73
CA PRO A 212 9.91 -6.58 15.93
C PRO A 212 11.19 -7.18 16.51
N GLY A 213 12.02 -7.76 15.63
CA GLY A 213 13.27 -8.42 15.98
C GLY A 213 13.17 -9.93 16.24
N ASP A 214 11.98 -10.50 16.28
CA ASP A 214 11.84 -11.96 16.22
C ASP A 214 12.28 -12.48 14.85
N VAL A 215 12.83 -13.69 14.78
CA VAL A 215 13.05 -14.40 13.50
C VAL A 215 12.09 -15.58 13.41
N LEU A 216 11.27 -15.62 12.37
CA LEU A 216 10.38 -16.74 12.10
C LEU A 216 11.21 -17.85 11.44
N LEU A 217 11.31 -19.02 12.06
CA LEU A 217 12.14 -20.14 11.60
C LEU A 217 11.32 -21.27 10.97
N ALA A 218 10.08 -21.48 11.43
CA ALA A 218 9.16 -22.43 10.85
C ALA A 218 7.71 -22.00 11.07
N ILE A 219 6.81 -22.44 10.19
CA ILE A 219 5.36 -22.25 10.27
C ILE A 219 4.67 -23.62 10.14
N ASP A 220 3.87 -24.01 11.13
CA ASP A 220 3.22 -25.33 11.22
C ASP A 220 4.15 -26.54 10.94
N GLY A 221 5.43 -26.40 11.29
CA GLY A 221 6.44 -27.43 11.07
C GLY A 221 7.16 -27.35 9.72
N HIS A 222 6.75 -26.47 8.81
CA HIS A 222 7.46 -26.17 7.56
C HIS A 222 8.59 -25.16 7.84
N PRO A 223 9.88 -25.53 7.63
CA PRO A 223 10.98 -24.59 7.78
C PRO A 223 10.87 -23.43 6.80
N ILE A 224 11.00 -22.21 7.30
CA ILE A 224 10.97 -21.00 6.48
C ILE A 224 12.40 -20.74 5.99
N ALA A 225 12.58 -20.54 4.69
CA ALA A 225 13.83 -20.11 4.08
C ALA A 225 13.99 -18.57 4.18
N SER A 226 15.21 -18.06 3.98
CA SER A 226 15.51 -16.62 4.10
C SER A 226 14.92 -15.76 2.99
N ASP A 227 14.25 -16.37 2.02
CA ASP A 227 13.51 -15.72 0.96
C ASP A 227 11.99 -15.87 1.13
N SER A 228 11.53 -16.09 2.38
CA SER A 228 10.13 -16.27 2.77
C SER A 228 9.42 -17.49 2.17
N ASN A 229 10.15 -18.46 1.59
CA ASN A 229 9.54 -19.69 1.06
C ASN A 229 9.60 -20.86 2.04
N VAL A 230 8.69 -21.82 1.82
CA VAL A 230 8.57 -23.11 2.50
C VAL A 230 8.39 -24.20 1.43
N GLU A 231 8.62 -25.47 1.81
CA GLU A 231 8.21 -26.62 1.01
C GLU A 231 6.81 -27.06 1.44
N LEU A 232 5.85 -26.98 0.51
CA LEU A 232 4.46 -27.40 0.69
C LEU A 232 4.10 -28.41 -0.39
N GLU A 233 3.73 -29.62 0.01
CA GLU A 233 3.28 -30.69 -0.90
C GLU A 233 4.27 -31.01 -2.04
N GLY A 234 5.58 -30.82 -1.78
CA GLY A 234 6.67 -31.07 -2.74
C GLY A 234 7.00 -29.88 -3.65
N GLU A 235 6.32 -28.75 -3.48
CA GLU A 235 6.55 -27.51 -4.23
C GLU A 235 7.08 -26.40 -3.31
N ARG A 236 7.82 -25.45 -3.90
CA ARG A 236 8.31 -24.26 -3.20
C ARG A 236 7.27 -23.15 -3.29
N ALA A 237 6.80 -22.67 -2.15
CA ALA A 237 5.76 -21.65 -2.06
C ALA A 237 6.05 -20.65 -0.94
N GLU A 238 5.46 -19.46 -1.02
CA GLU A 238 5.57 -18.45 0.04
C GLU A 238 4.91 -18.95 1.33
N PHE A 239 5.53 -18.69 2.49
CA PHE A 239 5.05 -19.23 3.77
C PHE A 239 3.64 -18.76 4.13
N GLN A 240 3.19 -17.63 3.58
CA GLN A 240 1.85 -17.07 3.73
C GLN A 240 0.78 -18.03 3.23
N GLU A 241 1.08 -18.91 2.27
CA GLU A 241 0.13 -19.90 1.76
C GLU A 241 -0.32 -20.87 2.86
N VAL A 242 0.54 -21.17 3.85
CA VAL A 242 0.18 -21.99 5.01
C VAL A 242 -0.95 -21.34 5.82
N VAL A 243 -0.98 -20.00 5.88
CA VAL A 243 -2.04 -19.24 6.55
C VAL A 243 -3.29 -19.14 5.67
N GLU A 244 -3.12 -18.93 4.37
CA GLU A 244 -4.23 -18.85 3.39
C GLU A 244 -5.08 -20.13 3.38
N ARG A 245 -4.45 -21.29 3.58
CA ARG A 245 -5.12 -22.61 3.65
C ARG A 245 -5.88 -22.85 4.97
N LYS A 246 -5.93 -21.88 5.87
CA LYS A 246 -6.63 -21.97 7.18
C LYS A 246 -7.90 -21.14 7.21
N PHE A 247 -8.74 -21.43 8.19
CA PHE A 247 -10.00 -20.75 8.42
C PHE A 247 -9.99 -19.86 9.66
N ARG A 248 -10.97 -18.95 9.73
CA ARG A 248 -11.24 -18.17 10.93
C ARG A 248 -11.44 -19.11 12.13
N GLY A 249 -10.71 -18.85 13.21
CA GLY A 249 -10.75 -19.63 14.44
C GLY A 249 -9.65 -20.68 14.52
N ASP A 250 -9.03 -21.06 13.41
CA ASP A 250 -7.88 -21.95 13.38
C ASP A 250 -6.68 -21.30 14.08
N SER A 251 -5.65 -22.11 14.35
CA SER A 251 -4.38 -21.62 14.88
C SER A 251 -3.25 -21.94 13.92
N VAL A 252 -2.25 -21.06 13.90
CA VAL A 252 -0.97 -21.26 13.21
C VAL A 252 0.16 -21.24 14.24
N LYS A 253 1.04 -22.22 14.17
CA LYS A 253 2.19 -22.37 15.03
C LYS A 253 3.41 -21.77 14.33
N PHE A 254 4.14 -20.90 15.01
CA PHE A 254 5.45 -20.46 14.56
C PHE A 254 6.52 -20.95 15.52
N ASP A 255 7.60 -21.52 14.98
CA ASP A 255 8.84 -21.65 15.72
C ASP A 255 9.67 -20.39 15.42
N ILE A 256 10.05 -19.66 16.46
CA ILE A 256 10.69 -18.35 16.37
C ILE A 256 12.01 -18.32 17.16
N TRP A 257 12.84 -17.34 16.83
CA TRP A 257 14.03 -16.97 17.57
C TRP A 257 13.85 -15.59 18.19
N ARG A 258 13.93 -15.51 19.52
CA ARG A 258 13.72 -14.27 20.28
C ARG A 258 14.76 -14.18 21.38
N ASP A 259 15.42 -13.03 21.50
CA ASP A 259 16.48 -12.80 22.50
C ASP A 259 17.53 -13.93 22.54
N LYS A 260 17.93 -14.41 21.36
CA LYS A 260 18.88 -15.52 21.17
C LYS A 260 18.41 -16.87 21.72
N LYS A 261 17.09 -17.08 21.83
CA LYS A 261 16.49 -18.31 22.34
C LYS A 261 15.42 -18.81 21.38
N PRO A 262 15.33 -20.14 21.16
CA PRO A 262 14.22 -20.72 20.41
C PRO A 262 12.95 -20.66 21.25
N MET A 263 11.83 -20.34 20.60
CA MET A 263 10.50 -20.32 21.21
C MET A 263 9.49 -20.85 20.20
N THR A 264 8.39 -21.40 20.70
CA THR A 264 7.23 -21.74 19.87
C THR A 264 6.07 -20.87 20.32
N VAL A 265 5.42 -20.21 19.36
CA VAL A 265 4.22 -19.41 19.60
C VAL A 265 3.07 -19.95 18.76
N THR A 266 1.84 -19.73 19.24
CA THR A 266 0.63 -20.16 18.54
C THR A 266 -0.30 -18.96 18.42
N ILE A 267 -0.67 -18.64 17.19
CA ILE A 267 -1.49 -17.48 16.85
C ILE A 267 -2.85 -17.98 16.40
N ARG A 268 -3.91 -17.54 17.08
CA ARG A 268 -5.30 -17.86 16.69
C ARG A 268 -5.78 -16.85 15.65
N LEU A 269 -6.23 -17.35 14.51
CA LEU A 269 -6.65 -16.55 13.38
C LEU A 269 -8.06 -15.97 13.59
N TYR A 270 -8.21 -14.67 13.40
CA TYR A 270 -9.49 -13.99 13.34
C TYR A 270 -9.40 -12.84 12.35
N THR A 271 -10.56 -12.40 11.83
CA THR A 271 -10.64 -11.23 10.96
C THR A 271 -10.50 -9.97 11.81
N PRO A 272 -9.43 -9.17 11.64
CA PRO A 272 -9.29 -7.94 12.39
C PRO A 272 -10.29 -6.92 11.87
N TRP A 273 -11.32 -6.62 12.66
CA TRP A 273 -12.41 -5.71 12.26
C TRP A 273 -11.93 -4.33 11.76
N PRO A 274 -10.82 -3.73 12.27
CA PRO A 274 -10.39 -2.41 11.78
C PRO A 274 -9.97 -2.40 10.32
N TYR A 275 -9.62 -3.55 9.74
CA TYR A 275 -9.28 -3.66 8.32
C TYR A 275 -10.49 -3.71 7.41
N LEU A 276 -11.69 -3.99 7.95
CA LEU A 276 -12.91 -4.07 7.16
C LEU A 276 -13.29 -2.73 6.54
N ILE A 277 -12.85 -1.61 7.13
CA ILE A 277 -13.03 -0.26 6.59
C ILE A 277 -12.35 -0.08 5.22
N LEU A 278 -11.28 -0.84 4.96
CA LEU A 278 -10.48 -0.79 3.73
C LEU A 278 -11.06 -1.67 2.62
N GLY A 279 -12.10 -2.47 2.92
CA GLY A 279 -12.76 -3.33 1.95
C GLY A 279 -14.04 -2.68 1.40
N HIS A 280 -14.44 -3.12 0.20
CA HIS A 280 -15.76 -2.83 -0.33
C HIS A 280 -16.84 -3.62 0.40
N SER A 281 -17.98 -2.97 0.61
CA SER A 281 -19.17 -3.62 1.14
C SER A 281 -20.14 -3.93 -0.01
N TYR A 282 -20.53 -5.19 -0.14
CA TYR A 282 -21.47 -5.65 -1.18
C TYR A 282 -22.82 -6.02 -0.58
N ASP A 283 -23.89 -5.75 -1.30
CA ASP A 283 -25.27 -6.12 -0.95
C ASP A 283 -25.76 -5.59 0.41
N VAL A 284 -25.07 -4.61 0.99
CA VAL A 284 -25.44 -3.95 2.24
C VAL A 284 -25.79 -2.50 2.00
N HIS A 285 -26.78 -2.00 2.77
CA HIS A 285 -27.09 -0.57 2.76
C HIS A 285 -26.13 0.17 3.70
N PRO A 286 -25.65 1.38 3.33
CA PRO A 286 -24.73 2.13 4.15
C PRO A 286 -25.37 2.48 5.50
N ARG A 287 -24.57 2.40 6.57
CA ARG A 287 -24.97 2.91 7.89
C ARG A 287 -25.05 4.44 7.84
N TYR A 288 -26.11 5.02 8.37
CA TYR A 288 -26.28 6.47 8.44
C TYR A 288 -27.24 6.91 9.56
N VAL A 289 -27.09 8.17 9.96
CA VAL A 289 -28.05 8.91 10.78
C VAL A 289 -28.33 10.25 10.11
N LEU A 290 -29.60 10.59 9.96
CA LEU A 290 -30.09 11.85 9.43
C LEU A 290 -30.83 12.61 10.53
N TYR A 291 -30.35 13.81 10.87
CA TYR A 291 -30.99 14.65 11.88
C TYR A 291 -31.03 16.12 11.44
N GLY A 292 -32.21 16.75 11.38
CA GLY A 292 -32.33 18.14 10.92
C GLY A 292 -31.83 18.39 9.48
N GLY A 293 -31.80 17.35 8.65
CA GLY A 293 -31.23 17.38 7.29
C GLY A 293 -29.72 17.10 7.23
N LEU A 294 -29.03 16.95 8.35
CA LEU A 294 -27.60 16.62 8.39
C LEU A 294 -27.43 15.10 8.31
N LEU A 295 -26.71 14.62 7.30
CA LEU A 295 -26.45 13.20 7.05
C LEU A 295 -25.07 12.82 7.59
N PHE A 296 -25.05 11.92 8.57
CA PHE A 296 -23.85 11.39 9.21
C PHE A 296 -23.63 9.94 8.80
N GLN A 297 -22.41 9.59 8.42
CA GLN A 297 -22.04 8.23 8.00
C GLN A 297 -20.65 7.86 8.53
N PRO A 298 -20.39 6.59 8.89
CA PRO A 298 -19.04 6.13 9.19
C PRO A 298 -18.16 6.21 7.94
N LEU A 299 -16.93 6.68 8.11
CA LEU A 299 -15.90 6.66 7.07
C LEU A 299 -15.58 5.21 6.68
N ASN A 300 -15.55 4.92 5.38
CA ASN A 300 -15.06 3.66 4.82
C ASN A 300 -14.62 3.85 3.36
N LEU A 301 -14.08 2.80 2.74
CA LEU A 301 -13.62 2.86 1.35
C LEU A 301 -14.74 3.29 0.39
N ASP A 302 -15.94 2.71 0.53
CA ASP A 302 -17.08 3.01 -0.33
C ASP A 302 -17.49 4.50 -0.25
N LEU A 303 -17.46 5.10 0.94
CA LEU A 303 -17.70 6.52 1.15
C LEU A 303 -16.61 7.37 0.49
N LEU A 304 -15.33 7.02 0.68
CA LEU A 304 -14.22 7.75 0.08
C LEU A 304 -14.28 7.74 -1.44
N GLU A 305 -14.59 6.61 -2.06
CA GLU A 305 -14.70 6.52 -3.52
C GLU A 305 -15.92 7.26 -4.06
N SER A 306 -17.03 7.23 -3.33
CA SER A 306 -18.28 7.87 -3.71
C SER A 306 -18.20 9.40 -3.63
N TYR A 307 -17.65 9.92 -2.53
CA TYR A 307 -17.62 11.37 -2.27
C TYR A 307 -16.31 12.04 -2.67
N ARG A 308 -15.22 11.27 -2.81
CA ARG A 308 -13.87 11.76 -3.14
C ARG A 308 -13.49 13.03 -2.38
N PRO A 309 -13.55 13.01 -1.03
CA PRO A 309 -13.29 14.20 -0.25
C PRO A 309 -11.85 14.69 -0.47
N THR A 310 -11.70 16.01 -0.54
CA THR A 310 -10.41 16.69 -0.62
C THR A 310 -9.85 17.06 0.76
N ASP A 311 -10.61 16.86 1.84
CA ASP A 311 -10.16 17.12 3.21
C ASP A 311 -9.07 16.11 3.59
N LEU A 312 -7.85 16.62 3.81
CA LEU A 312 -6.69 15.82 4.19
C LEU A 312 -6.86 15.12 5.54
N ARG A 313 -7.67 15.66 6.45
CA ARG A 313 -7.95 15.01 7.75
C ARG A 313 -8.76 13.74 7.56
N LEU A 314 -9.77 13.76 6.69
CA LEU A 314 -10.54 12.55 6.39
C LEU A 314 -9.65 11.47 5.77
N ARG A 315 -8.78 11.85 4.83
CA ARG A 315 -7.81 10.91 4.24
C ARG A 315 -6.86 10.34 5.29
N HIS A 316 -6.30 11.18 6.17
CA HIS A 316 -5.45 10.73 7.26
C HIS A 316 -6.18 9.74 8.19
N PHE A 317 -7.42 10.06 8.61
CA PHE A 317 -8.20 9.18 9.48
C PHE A 317 -8.48 7.81 8.85
N PHE A 318 -8.59 7.73 7.52
CA PHE A 318 -8.76 6.47 6.80
C PHE A 318 -7.44 5.73 6.61
N GLU A 319 -6.43 6.38 6.02
CA GLU A 319 -5.13 5.77 5.69
C GLU A 319 -4.39 5.26 6.94
N TYR A 320 -4.45 6.02 8.03
CA TYR A 320 -3.78 5.71 9.28
C TYR A 320 -4.72 5.08 10.31
N PHE A 321 -5.92 4.65 9.91
CA PHE A 321 -6.94 4.13 10.83
C PHE A 321 -6.39 3.04 11.74
N VAL A 322 -5.65 2.08 11.16
CA VAL A 322 -5.03 0.97 11.88
C VAL A 322 -3.65 1.34 12.43
N GLN A 323 -2.80 1.97 11.61
CA GLN A 323 -1.41 2.26 11.96
C GLN A 323 -1.29 3.16 13.20
N ASP A 324 -2.08 4.23 13.26
CA ASP A 324 -2.09 5.18 14.37
C ASP A 324 -3.12 4.81 15.45
N GLN A 325 -3.69 3.60 15.35
CA GLN A 325 -4.66 3.05 16.30
C GLN A 325 -5.90 3.94 16.51
N ILE A 326 -6.32 4.67 15.48
CA ILE A 326 -7.47 5.56 15.51
C ILE A 326 -8.73 4.78 15.90
N TYR A 327 -8.85 3.53 15.43
CA TYR A 327 -9.94 2.60 15.74
C TYR A 327 -10.23 2.38 17.23
N LEU A 328 -9.25 2.61 18.12
CA LEU A 328 -9.44 2.48 19.57
C LEU A 328 -10.25 3.65 20.16
N ARG A 329 -10.15 4.83 19.55
CA ARG A 329 -10.82 6.06 20.04
C ARG A 329 -12.01 6.45 19.16
N HIS A 330 -11.97 6.10 17.88
CA HIS A 330 -13.01 6.40 16.89
C HIS A 330 -13.33 5.13 16.10
N PRO A 331 -13.98 4.12 16.73
CA PRO A 331 -14.34 2.89 16.04
C PRO A 331 -15.27 3.14 14.84
N ASP A 332 -16.20 4.10 14.94
CA ASP A 332 -16.76 4.76 13.76
C ASP A 332 -16.16 6.17 13.66
N VAL A 333 -15.47 6.46 12.56
CA VAL A 333 -15.11 7.85 12.21
C VAL A 333 -16.34 8.49 11.55
N ILE A 334 -17.16 9.18 12.33
CA ILE A 334 -18.48 9.65 11.87
C ILE A 334 -18.35 10.98 11.14
N VAL A 335 -18.63 10.99 9.85
CA VAL A 335 -18.48 12.15 8.97
C VAL A 335 -19.84 12.78 8.67
N LEU A 336 -19.94 14.10 8.75
CA LEU A 336 -21.05 14.86 8.16
C LEU A 336 -20.89 14.89 6.64
N THR A 337 -21.38 13.86 5.97
CA THR A 337 -21.16 13.65 4.52
C THR A 337 -21.96 14.62 3.67
N ASN A 338 -23.20 14.91 4.07
CA ASN A 338 -24.10 15.75 3.31
C ASN A 338 -25.09 16.53 4.19
N ILE A 339 -25.68 17.57 3.61
CA ILE A 339 -26.72 18.37 4.26
C ILE A 339 -27.85 18.56 3.25
N LEU A 340 -29.03 18.03 3.59
CA LEU A 340 -30.29 18.24 2.88
C LEU A 340 -30.79 19.67 3.20
N PRO A 341 -30.79 20.59 2.21
CA PRO A 341 -31.04 22.00 2.51
C PRO A 341 -32.42 22.31 3.09
N ASP A 342 -32.45 23.05 4.20
CA ASP A 342 -33.68 23.57 4.79
C ASP A 342 -33.39 24.89 5.56
N PRO A 343 -34.38 25.79 5.74
CA PRO A 343 -34.17 27.01 6.51
C PRO A 343 -33.53 26.81 7.89
N ILE A 344 -33.74 25.65 8.54
CA ILE A 344 -33.14 25.36 9.85
C ILE A 344 -31.62 25.09 9.81
N ASN A 345 -31.04 24.79 8.65
CA ASN A 345 -29.64 24.40 8.49
C ASN A 345 -28.86 25.27 7.48
N THR A 346 -29.41 26.43 7.10
CA THR A 346 -28.90 27.31 6.03
C THR A 346 -27.43 27.70 6.18
N TYR A 347 -26.94 27.87 7.40
CA TYR A 347 -25.57 28.32 7.67
C TYR A 347 -24.58 27.18 7.95
N LEU A 348 -24.99 25.93 7.77
CA LEU A 348 -24.23 24.76 8.21
C LEU A 348 -23.39 24.11 7.11
N THR A 349 -23.45 24.61 5.87
CA THR A 349 -22.71 24.05 4.72
C THR A 349 -21.21 23.94 4.96
N ALA A 350 -20.60 24.88 5.70
CA ALA A 350 -19.17 24.87 5.99
C ALA A 350 -18.71 23.72 6.90
N TYR A 351 -19.64 23.04 7.59
CA TYR A 351 -19.35 21.92 8.47
C TYR A 351 -19.30 20.58 7.74
N ARG A 352 -19.68 20.54 6.45
CA ARG A 352 -19.65 19.33 5.63
C ARG A 352 -18.22 18.79 5.53
N GLY A 353 -18.05 17.48 5.64
CA GLY A 353 -16.75 16.81 5.75
C GLY A 353 -16.19 16.77 7.17
N GLY A 354 -16.84 17.44 8.12
CA GLY A 354 -16.48 17.40 9.52
C GLY A 354 -16.63 16.00 10.14
N ILE A 355 -15.69 15.63 11.01
CA ILE A 355 -15.75 14.40 11.82
C ILE A 355 -16.33 14.75 13.18
N VAL A 356 -17.38 14.04 13.61
CA VAL A 356 -18.02 14.25 14.92
C VAL A 356 -17.08 13.85 16.05
N ASP A 357 -16.96 14.68 17.08
CA ASP A 357 -16.19 14.42 18.29
C ASP A 357 -17.10 14.27 19.52
N GLU A 358 -18.00 15.23 19.73
CA GLU A 358 -18.93 15.22 20.86
C GLU A 358 -20.28 15.85 20.53
N VAL A 359 -21.30 15.43 21.26
CA VAL A 359 -22.64 16.03 21.27
C VAL A 359 -22.98 16.41 22.71
N ASN A 360 -23.29 17.68 22.94
CA ASN A 360 -23.63 18.22 24.27
C ASN A 360 -22.59 17.90 25.36
N GLY A 361 -21.31 17.90 25.00
CA GLY A 361 -20.18 17.63 25.91
C GLY A 361 -19.94 16.14 26.19
N LYS A 362 -20.68 15.23 25.54
CA LYS A 362 -20.44 13.79 25.61
C LYS A 362 -19.71 13.33 24.35
N LYS A 363 -18.56 12.66 24.53
CA LYS A 363 -17.82 12.04 23.43
C LYS A 363 -18.67 11.01 22.70
N ILE A 364 -18.56 11.00 21.37
CA ILE A 364 -19.25 10.09 20.49
C ILE A 364 -18.21 9.27 19.72
N HIS A 365 -18.25 7.96 19.94
CA HIS A 365 -17.30 7.00 19.38
C HIS A 365 -17.92 6.16 18.25
N THR A 366 -19.23 5.93 18.29
CA THR A 366 -19.97 5.10 17.34
C THR A 366 -21.17 5.84 16.77
N LEU A 367 -21.62 5.42 15.58
CA LEU A 367 -22.83 5.96 14.96
C LEU A 367 -24.08 5.66 15.83
N ASP A 368 -24.09 4.53 16.53
CA ASP A 368 -25.13 4.14 17.48
C ASP A 368 -25.19 5.08 18.70
N GLU A 369 -24.04 5.53 19.20
CA GLU A 369 -23.97 6.58 20.22
C GLU A 369 -24.49 7.92 19.71
N LEU A 370 -24.18 8.28 18.45
CA LEU A 370 -24.73 9.50 17.83
C LEU A 370 -26.25 9.44 17.70
N ALA A 371 -26.78 8.31 17.22
CA ALA A 371 -28.22 8.08 17.12
C ALA A 371 -28.90 8.17 18.49
N SER A 372 -28.28 7.58 19.52
CA SER A 372 -28.76 7.65 20.90
C SER A 372 -28.74 9.07 21.44
N ALA A 373 -27.70 9.85 21.15
CA ALA A 373 -27.63 11.26 21.52
C ALA A 373 -28.77 12.07 20.88
N PHE A 374 -29.07 11.86 19.60
CA PHE A 374 -30.19 12.54 18.93
C PHE A 374 -31.58 12.07 19.37
N ALA A 375 -31.69 10.94 20.08
CA ALA A 375 -32.95 10.52 20.70
C ALA A 375 -33.23 11.26 22.03
N GLU A 376 -32.25 11.94 22.61
CA GLU A 376 -32.44 12.78 23.79
C GLU A 376 -33.27 14.03 23.45
N THR A 377 -33.78 14.72 24.49
CA THR A 377 -34.66 15.89 24.31
C THR A 377 -34.10 17.18 24.93
N PRO A 378 -32.89 17.62 24.58
CA PRO A 378 -32.38 18.91 25.02
C PRO A 378 -33.08 20.06 24.29
N GLU A 379 -32.88 21.30 24.76
CA GLU A 379 -33.30 22.49 24.00
C GLU A 379 -32.47 22.64 22.73
N HIS A 380 -31.17 22.42 22.82
CA HIS A 380 -30.20 22.55 21.74
C HIS A 380 -29.30 21.31 21.66
N PHE A 381 -28.93 20.93 20.44
CA PHE A 381 -27.82 20.01 20.17
C PHE A 381 -26.59 20.81 19.77
N VAL A 382 -25.53 20.70 20.57
CA VAL A 382 -24.22 21.31 20.33
C VAL A 382 -23.28 20.19 19.90
N ILE A 383 -22.96 20.13 18.61
CA ILE A 383 -22.11 19.12 18.00
C ILE A 383 -20.73 19.73 17.78
N ARG A 384 -19.70 19.23 18.46
CA ARG A 384 -18.31 19.59 18.12
C ARG A 384 -17.74 18.59 17.14
N LEU A 385 -16.98 19.12 16.20
CA LEU A 385 -16.22 18.36 15.24
C LEU A 385 -14.75 18.33 15.66
N ILE A 386 -14.02 17.30 15.21
CA ILE A 386 -12.58 17.21 15.42
C ILE A 386 -11.87 18.39 14.72
N GLY A 387 -11.00 19.07 15.46
CA GLY A 387 -10.20 20.22 15.02
C GLY A 387 -10.63 21.53 15.66
N ASP A 388 -10.00 22.62 15.21
CA ASP A 388 -10.25 23.95 15.76
C ASP A 388 -11.37 24.64 14.99
N GLY A 389 -12.55 24.75 15.62
CA GLY A 389 -13.70 25.40 15.01
C GLY A 389 -14.85 25.60 16.00
N PRO A 390 -15.79 26.52 15.73
CA PRO A 390 -17.01 26.64 16.52
C PRO A 390 -17.84 25.35 16.43
N PRO A 391 -18.64 25.03 17.46
CA PRO A 391 -19.59 23.94 17.37
C PRO A 391 -20.71 24.24 16.36
N LEU A 392 -21.24 23.17 15.75
CA LEU A 392 -22.51 23.22 15.05
C LEU A 392 -23.65 23.16 16.09
N VAL A 393 -24.64 24.03 15.98
CA VAL A 393 -25.75 24.09 16.94
C VAL A 393 -27.10 23.95 16.23
N LEU A 394 -27.94 23.04 16.71
CA LEU A 394 -29.31 22.84 16.24
C LEU A 394 -30.31 23.08 17.37
N ASP A 395 -31.36 23.85 17.09
CA ASP A 395 -32.53 24.00 17.96
C ASP A 395 -33.46 22.80 17.73
N ARG A 396 -33.66 21.98 18.77
CA ARG A 396 -34.44 20.73 18.65
C ARG A 396 -35.87 21.00 18.21
N ASN A 397 -36.51 22.05 18.76
CA ASN A 397 -37.91 22.34 18.45
C ASN A 397 -38.07 22.73 16.97
N LYS A 398 -37.10 23.47 16.41
CA LYS A 398 -37.07 23.78 14.97
C LYS A 398 -36.82 22.54 14.12
N VAL A 399 -35.95 21.62 14.56
CA VAL A 399 -35.72 20.34 13.88
C VAL A 399 -37.02 19.52 13.81
N GLU A 400 -37.70 19.33 14.94
CA GLU A 400 -38.95 18.56 14.98
C GLU A 400 -40.05 19.21 14.12
N ALA A 401 -40.17 20.55 14.14
CA ALA A 401 -41.13 21.26 13.29
C ALA A 401 -40.81 21.17 11.78
N ALA A 402 -39.55 20.95 11.41
CA ALA A 402 -39.11 20.79 10.02
C ALA A 402 -39.08 19.33 9.55
N ARG A 403 -39.15 18.36 10.46
CA ARG A 403 -38.86 16.94 10.21
C ARG A 403 -39.68 16.36 9.05
N GLU A 404 -41.00 16.47 9.11
CA GLU A 404 -41.87 15.95 8.05
C GLU A 404 -41.66 16.69 6.72
N ARG A 405 -41.43 18.02 6.75
CA ARG A 405 -41.12 18.79 5.55
C ARG A 405 -39.85 18.30 4.86
N ILE A 406 -38.78 18.07 5.63
CA ILE A 406 -37.50 17.57 5.11
C ILE A 406 -37.71 16.17 4.52
N LYS A 407 -38.40 15.28 5.25
CA LYS A 407 -38.67 13.92 4.79
C LYS A 407 -39.45 13.89 3.48
N THR A 408 -40.53 14.65 3.37
CA THR A 408 -41.33 14.72 2.15
C THR A 408 -40.56 15.33 0.98
N ARG A 409 -39.84 16.44 1.21
CA ARG A 409 -39.10 17.15 0.15
C ARG A 409 -38.02 16.27 -0.49
N TYR A 410 -37.32 15.48 0.32
CA TYR A 410 -36.16 14.70 -0.10
C TYR A 410 -36.45 13.20 -0.22
N ASN A 411 -37.71 12.79 -0.09
CA ASN A 411 -38.15 11.39 -0.13
C ASN A 411 -37.37 10.49 0.86
N VAL A 412 -37.14 10.99 2.08
CA VAL A 412 -36.47 10.24 3.12
C VAL A 412 -37.46 9.27 3.77
N LEU A 413 -37.28 7.98 3.49
CA LEU A 413 -38.13 6.92 4.02
C LEU A 413 -37.79 6.57 5.47
N LYS A 414 -36.50 6.60 5.83
CA LYS A 414 -35.98 6.35 7.18
C LYS A 414 -34.89 7.37 7.50
N GLU A 415 -34.87 7.85 8.74
CA GLU A 415 -33.86 8.80 9.20
C GLU A 415 -32.61 8.13 9.74
N GLN A 416 -32.60 6.81 9.86
CA GLN A 416 -31.40 6.08 10.26
C GLN A 416 -31.38 4.67 9.66
N ASN A 417 -30.18 4.19 9.41
CA ASN A 417 -29.87 2.79 9.19
C ASN A 417 -28.65 2.46 10.05
N LEU A 418 -28.87 1.75 11.17
CA LEU A 418 -27.80 1.38 12.11
C LEU A 418 -27.41 -0.09 11.98
N GLU A 419 -28.14 -0.87 11.18
CA GLU A 419 -27.93 -2.30 11.08
C GLU A 419 -26.53 -2.60 10.53
N GLU A 420 -25.67 -3.14 11.39
CA GLU A 420 -24.55 -3.96 10.95
C GLU A 420 -25.11 -5.22 10.29
N GLN A 421 -25.18 -5.23 8.97
CA GLN A 421 -25.58 -6.44 8.25
C GLN A 421 -24.52 -7.51 8.47
N SER A 422 -24.99 -8.65 8.98
CA SER A 422 -24.18 -9.68 9.62
C SER A 422 -23.24 -10.38 8.65
N ILE A 423 -21.98 -9.95 8.62
CA ILE A 423 -20.84 -10.87 8.47
C ILE A 423 -20.14 -11.07 9.84
N SER A 424 -20.54 -10.31 10.88
CA SER A 424 -19.76 -10.17 12.13
C SER A 424 -20.57 -10.18 13.44
N LYS A 425 -21.72 -10.86 13.53
CA LYS A 425 -22.30 -11.12 14.87
C LYS A 425 -21.75 -12.42 15.45
N THR A 426 -20.85 -12.30 16.41
CA THR A 426 -20.61 -13.35 17.43
C THR A 426 -20.31 -12.66 18.78
N PRO A 427 -20.70 -13.25 19.92
CA PRO A 427 -21.03 -12.53 21.15
C PRO A 427 -19.83 -11.97 21.92
N GLN A 428 -20.09 -10.86 22.63
CA GLN A 428 -19.42 -10.41 23.86
C GLN A 428 -17.88 -10.49 23.90
N GLN A 429 -17.22 -9.42 23.47
CA GLN A 429 -15.97 -8.98 24.10
C GLN A 429 -15.93 -7.44 24.17
N VAL A 430 -16.85 -6.86 24.95
CA VAL A 430 -16.65 -5.51 25.50
C VAL A 430 -17.13 -5.54 26.94
N SER A 431 -16.32 -6.15 27.80
CA SER A 431 -16.25 -5.74 29.20
C SER A 431 -14.90 -6.18 29.76
N LYS A 432 -14.11 -5.18 30.19
CA LYS A 432 -12.74 -5.23 30.75
C LYS A 432 -11.62 -5.05 29.72
N ILE A 433 -11.38 -3.79 29.34
CA ILE A 433 -10.10 -3.12 29.63
C ILE A 433 -10.45 -1.77 30.28
#